data_AF-A0A9W7ZFV4-F1
#
_entry.id   AF-A0A9W7ZFV4-F1
#
_cell.length_a   1.000
_cell.length_b   1.000
_cell.length_c   1.000
_cell.angle_alpha   90.00
_cell.angle_beta   90.00
_cell.angle_gamma   90.00
#
_symmetry.space_group_name_H-M   'P 1'
#
loop_
_entity.id
_entity.type
_entity.pdbx_description
1 polymer ?
#
loop_
_entity_poly.entity_id
_entity_poly.type
_entity_poly.pdbx_seq_one_letter_code
_entity_poly.pdbx_strand_id
1 'polypeptide(L)'
;MERKTITQTLELERSFVEPVVKAVLHTIIFHRYFGNVVPRDTTILSSITYASVENTEVINTVDAKVRELVQNLSPVVDSKSQISLYFTETKPRRAWFSRSEEEICWEEWIIYINCKIRKSDRGKYIYEKKILGSY
;
A
#
# COMPACT_ATOMS: atom_id res chain seq x y z
N MET A 1 9.47 -6.01 -23.88
CA MET A 1 9.87 -5.03 -22.85
C MET A 1 10.31 -5.83 -21.64
N GLU A 2 11.47 -5.53 -21.08
CA GLU A 2 11.89 -6.14 -19.82
C GLU A 2 11.03 -5.57 -18.68
N ARG A 3 10.45 -6.43 -17.85
CA ARG A 3 9.62 -6.00 -16.71
C ARG A 3 10.52 -5.37 -15.65
N LYS A 4 10.25 -4.11 -15.31
CA LYS A 4 10.91 -3.44 -14.19
C LYS A 4 10.22 -3.82 -12.88
N THR A 5 10.95 -4.37 -11.92
CA THR A 5 10.42 -4.65 -10.57
C THR A 5 11.02 -3.69 -9.55
N ILE A 6 10.17 -3.04 -8.76
CA ILE A 6 10.55 -2.10 -7.70
C ILE A 6 10.00 -2.63 -6.37
N THR A 7 10.86 -2.69 -5.35
CA THR A 7 10.50 -3.19 -4.03
C THR A 7 10.65 -2.09 -2.99
N GLN A 8 9.64 -1.93 -2.14
CA GLN A 8 9.68 -1.02 -0.99
C GLN A 8 9.25 -1.76 0.27
N THR A 9 9.95 -1.54 1.38
CA THR A 9 9.55 -2.04 2.71
C THR A 9 9.11 -0.85 3.57
N LEU A 10 7.97 -0.99 4.23
CA LEU A 10 7.38 -0.01 5.13
C LEU A 10 7.29 -0.61 6.53
N GLU A 11 7.88 0.06 7.52
CA GLU A 11 7.72 -0.29 8.93
C GLU A 11 6.76 0.71 9.58
N LEU A 12 5.56 0.24 9.95
CA LEU A 12 4.45 1.11 10.32
C LEU A 12 3.76 0.60 11.58
N GLU A 13 3.29 1.49 12.44
CA GLU A 13 2.28 1.11 13.43
C GLU A 13 0.96 0.78 12.73
N ARG A 14 0.18 -0.15 13.29
CA ARG A 14 -1.11 -0.58 12.71
C ARG A 14 -2.04 0.58 12.34
N SER A 15 -2.11 1.62 13.18
CA SER A 15 -2.96 2.81 12.95
C SER A 15 -2.56 3.62 11.71
N PHE A 16 -1.32 3.48 11.24
CA PHE A 16 -0.80 4.21 10.09
C PHE A 16 -0.75 3.38 8.81
N VAL A 17 -0.98 2.06 8.87
CA VAL A 17 -0.93 1.20 7.69
C VAL A 17 -1.89 1.69 6.62
N GLU A 18 -3.17 1.87 6.96
CA GLU A 18 -4.17 2.31 5.98
C GLU A 18 -3.83 3.64 5.30
N PRO A 19 -3.63 4.77 6.04
CA PRO A 19 -3.39 6.05 5.40
C PRO A 19 -2.06 6.09 4.63
N VAL A 20 -1.00 5.46 5.13
CA VAL A 20 0.32 5.48 4.47
C VAL A 20 0.31 4.63 3.20
N VAL A 21 -0.26 3.41 3.25
CA VAL A 21 -0.30 2.55 2.06
C VAL A 21 -1.17 3.17 0.97
N LYS A 22 -2.32 3.77 1.31
CA LYS A 22 -3.14 4.51 0.33
C LYS A 22 -2.35 5.64 -0.32
N ALA A 23 -1.66 6.46 0.46
CA ALA A 23 -0.89 7.58 -0.06
C ALA A 23 0.23 7.12 -1.01
N VAL A 24 0.95 6.06 -0.65
CA VAL A 24 1.99 5.46 -1.49
C VAL A 24 1.41 4.96 -2.81
N LEU A 25 0.33 4.17 -2.76
CA LEU A 25 -0.32 3.64 -3.97
C LEU A 25 -0.85 4.74 -4.89
N HIS A 26 -1.56 5.73 -4.33
CA HIS A 26 -2.05 6.86 -5.10
C HIS A 26 -0.92 7.66 -5.75
N THR A 27 0.18 7.87 -5.03
CA THR A 27 1.34 8.57 -5.57
C THR A 27 1.97 7.78 -6.70
N ILE A 28 2.16 6.46 -6.56
CA ILE A 28 2.72 5.62 -7.62
C ILE A 28 1.81 5.64 -8.86
N ILE A 29 0.50 5.47 -8.66
CA ILE A 29 -0.48 5.48 -9.75
C ILE A 29 -0.48 6.85 -10.44
N PHE A 30 -0.44 7.95 -9.70
CA PHE A 30 -0.38 9.30 -10.26
C PHE A 30 0.80 9.48 -11.23
N HIS A 31 1.99 8.97 -10.89
CA HIS A 31 3.16 9.03 -11.77
C HIS A 31 3.15 8.05 -12.95
N ARG A 32 2.12 7.22 -13.07
CA ARG A 32 1.97 6.18 -14.10
C ARG A 32 0.62 6.24 -14.82
N TYR A 33 -0.22 7.22 -14.49
CA TYR A 33 -1.54 7.38 -15.09
C TYR A 33 -1.41 8.08 -16.44
N PHE A 34 -1.81 7.39 -17.51
CA PHE A 34 -1.82 7.95 -18.86
C PHE A 34 -3.16 8.67 -19.09
N GLY A 35 -3.19 9.97 -18.85
CA GLY A 35 -4.37 10.80 -19.08
C GLY A 35 -4.19 12.22 -18.55
N ASN A 36 -5.14 13.10 -18.85
CA ASN A 36 -5.20 14.42 -18.22
C ASN A 36 -5.68 14.23 -16.78
N VAL A 37 -4.73 14.24 -15.84
CA VAL A 37 -5.01 14.20 -14.41
C VAL A 37 -4.88 15.59 -13.81
N VAL A 38 -5.92 16.03 -13.12
CA VAL A 38 -5.81 17.18 -12.21
C VAL A 38 -5.18 16.67 -10.92
N PRO A 39 -3.99 17.17 -10.53
CA PRO A 39 -3.38 16.78 -9.27
C PRO A 39 -4.29 17.22 -8.13
N ARG A 40 -4.58 16.29 -7.21
CA ARG A 40 -5.29 16.59 -5.97
C ARG A 40 -4.37 16.37 -4.78
N ASP A 41 -4.19 17.42 -3.98
CA ASP A 41 -3.50 17.32 -2.70
C ASP A 41 -4.44 16.69 -1.68
N THR A 42 -4.04 15.52 -1.18
CA THR A 42 -4.74 14.87 -0.06
C THR A 42 -3.82 14.82 1.14
N THR A 43 -4.33 15.18 2.32
CA THR A 43 -3.52 15.22 3.55
C THR A 43 -3.60 13.91 4.33
N ILE A 44 -2.46 13.39 4.76
CA ILE A 44 -2.32 12.33 5.76
C ILE A 44 -1.50 12.85 6.93
N LEU A 45 -1.61 12.19 8.09
CA LEU A 45 -0.73 12.42 9.24
C LEU A 45 -0.64 13.91 9.64
N SER A 46 -1.78 14.59 9.71
CA SER A 46 -1.97 16.02 10.05
C SER A 46 -1.30 17.07 9.15
N SER A 47 -0.28 16.74 8.36
CA SER A 47 0.49 17.75 7.63
C SER A 47 1.13 17.29 6.32
N ILE A 48 1.07 16.00 5.97
CA ILE A 48 1.72 15.48 4.76
C ILE A 48 0.72 15.45 3.62
N THR A 49 1.01 16.13 2.52
CA THR A 49 0.22 16.04 1.29
C THR A 49 0.78 14.98 0.34
N TYR A 50 -0.10 14.28 -0.38
CA TYR A 50 0.27 13.38 -1.47
C TYR A 50 -0.59 13.61 -2.70
N ALA A 51 -0.05 13.30 -3.88
CA ALA A 51 -0.73 13.43 -5.15
C ALA A 51 -1.59 12.20 -5.44
N SER A 52 -2.83 12.42 -5.87
CA SER A 52 -3.75 11.37 -6.29
C SER A 52 -4.43 11.69 -7.62
N VAL A 53 -4.76 10.64 -8.37
CA VAL A 53 -5.58 10.70 -9.59
C VAL A 53 -7.05 10.90 -9.22
N GLU A 54 -7.73 11.86 -9.85
CA GLU A 54 -9.19 12.06 -9.73
C GLU A 54 -9.97 11.06 -10.60
N ASN A 55 -9.85 9.77 -10.28
CA ASN A 55 -10.58 8.70 -10.94
C ASN A 55 -11.25 7.81 -9.89
N THR A 56 -12.58 7.77 -9.89
CA THR A 56 -13.38 7.06 -8.88
C THR A 56 -13.12 5.56 -8.84
N GLU A 57 -12.87 4.93 -10.00
CA GLU A 57 -12.58 3.50 -10.07
C GLU A 57 -11.23 3.18 -9.43
N VAL A 58 -10.20 3.98 -9.73
CA VAL A 58 -8.88 3.88 -9.09
C VAL A 58 -8.99 4.06 -7.58
N ILE A 59 -9.68 5.12 -7.13
CA ILE A 59 -9.87 5.42 -5.70
C ILE A 59 -10.56 4.26 -4.98
N ASN A 60 -11.68 3.78 -5.51
CA ASN A 60 -12.43 2.69 -4.90
C ASN A 60 -11.63 1.38 -4.87
N THR A 61 -10.85 1.09 -5.92
CA THR A 61 -10.03 -0.11 -6.01
C THR A 61 -8.90 -0.08 -4.99
N VAL A 62 -8.19 1.06 -4.87
CA VAL A 62 -7.15 1.25 -3.86
C VAL A 62 -7.74 1.11 -2.46
N ASP A 63 -8.87 1.78 -2.18
CA ASP A 63 -9.55 1.70 -0.90
C ASP A 63 -9.95 0.26 -0.52
N ALA A 64 -10.53 -0.48 -1.47
CA ALA A 64 -10.92 -1.87 -1.25
C ALA A 64 -9.72 -2.76 -0.94
N LYS A 65 -8.64 -2.64 -1.72
CA LYS A 65 -7.43 -3.47 -1.54
C LYS A 65 -6.64 -3.13 -0.29
N VAL A 66 -6.56 -1.86 0.08
CA VAL A 66 -5.91 -1.47 1.35
C VAL A 66 -6.75 -1.94 2.54
N ARG A 67 -8.08 -1.88 2.46
CA ARG A 67 -8.96 -2.42 3.52
C ARG A 67 -8.77 -3.92 3.70
N GLU A 68 -8.72 -4.68 2.61
CA GLU A 68 -8.42 -6.12 2.62
C GLU A 68 -7.05 -6.39 3.28
N LEU A 69 -6.02 -5.63 2.91
CA LEU A 69 -4.69 -5.73 3.51
C LEU A 69 -4.71 -5.50 5.03
N VAL A 70 -5.42 -4.48 5.51
CA VAL A 70 -5.51 -4.15 6.93
C VAL A 70 -6.29 -5.21 7.71
N GLN A 71 -7.32 -5.81 7.10
CA GLN A 71 -8.06 -6.94 7.67
C GLN A 71 -7.18 -8.18 7.84
N ASN A 72 -6.23 -8.40 6.91
CA ASN A 72 -5.29 -9.53 6.98
C ASN A 72 -4.17 -9.34 8.00
N LEU A 73 -3.91 -8.11 8.44
CA LEU A 73 -2.93 -7.84 9.49
C LEU A 73 -3.48 -8.20 10.88
N SER A 74 -2.62 -8.72 11.75
CA SER A 74 -3.00 -9.01 13.14
C SER A 74 -3.24 -7.71 13.93
N PRO A 75 -4.32 -7.62 14.72
CA PRO A 75 -4.56 -6.49 15.61
C PRO A 75 -3.81 -6.59 16.94
N VAL A 76 -3.27 -7.76 17.29
CA VAL A 76 -2.72 -8.03 18.64
C VAL A 76 -1.22 -8.23 18.65
N VAL A 77 -0.66 -8.78 17.56
CA VAL A 77 0.79 -9.03 17.44
C VAL A 77 1.37 -8.37 16.20
N ASP A 78 2.67 -8.11 16.24
CA ASP A 78 3.42 -7.70 15.06
C ASP A 78 3.13 -8.68 13.92
N SER A 79 2.88 -8.14 12.73
CA SER A 79 2.51 -8.94 11.57
C SER A 79 3.12 -8.36 10.31
N LYS A 80 3.24 -9.19 9.29
CA LYS A 80 3.73 -8.79 7.97
C LYS A 80 2.65 -9.02 6.94
N SER A 81 2.59 -8.15 5.94
CA SER A 81 1.75 -8.29 4.76
C SER A 81 2.47 -7.69 3.56
N GLN A 82 1.90 -7.82 2.37
CA GLN A 82 2.39 -7.17 1.17
C GLN A 82 1.23 -6.77 0.26
N ILE A 83 1.47 -5.77 -0.58
CA ILE A 83 0.60 -5.41 -1.70
C ILE A 83 1.46 -5.22 -2.94
N SER A 84 0.97 -5.74 -4.07
CA SER A 84 1.64 -5.59 -5.36
C SER A 84 0.77 -4.76 -6.31
N LEU A 85 1.41 -3.86 -7.06
CA LEU A 85 0.78 -3.09 -8.12
C LEU A 85 1.45 -3.43 -9.45
N TYR A 86 0.65 -3.73 -10.46
CA TYR A 86 1.11 -4.10 -11.79
C TYR A 86 0.66 -3.05 -12.78
N PHE A 87 1.58 -2.63 -13.66
CA PHE A 87 1.26 -1.84 -14.83
C PHE A 87 1.43 -2.70 -16.07
N THR A 88 0.33 -2.88 -16.80
CA THR A 88 0.25 -3.74 -17.97
C THR A 88 -0.09 -2.94 -19.22
N GLU A 89 0.26 -3.47 -20.38
CA GLU A 89 -0.08 -2.92 -21.70
C GLU A 89 -0.60 -4.06 -22.56
N THR A 90 -1.77 -3.88 -23.17
CA THR A 90 -2.32 -4.85 -24.13
C THR A 90 -1.73 -4.61 -25.51
N LYS A 91 -1.02 -5.60 -26.05
CA LYS A 91 -0.45 -5.54 -27.40
C LYS A 91 -1.13 -6.52 -28.34
N PRO A 92 -1.46 -6.11 -29.58
CA PRO A 92 -1.91 -7.04 -30.59
C PRO A 92 -0.73 -7.93 -31.01
N ARG A 93 -0.85 -9.23 -30.78
CA ARG A 93 0.12 -10.21 -31.28
C ARG A 93 -0.20 -10.48 -32.74
N ARG A 94 0.69 -10.07 -33.66
CA ARG A 94 0.57 -10.43 -35.08
C ARG A 94 1.03 -11.88 -35.27
N ALA A 95 0.12 -12.84 -35.11
CA ALA A 95 0.30 -14.17 -35.65
C ALA A 95 -0.30 -14.22 -37.06
N TRP A 96 0.39 -14.84 -38.02
CA TRP A 96 -0.01 -14.88 -39.44
C TRP A 96 -1.44 -15.42 -39.67
N PHE A 97 -2.05 -16.08 -38.68
CA PHE A 97 -3.42 -16.64 -38.78
C PHE A 97 -4.33 -16.37 -37.57
N SER A 98 -3.95 -15.56 -36.58
CA SER A 98 -4.87 -15.17 -35.50
C SER A 98 -4.55 -13.79 -34.92
N ARG A 99 -5.61 -13.01 -34.67
CA ARG A 99 -5.53 -11.83 -33.80
C ARG A 99 -5.69 -12.33 -32.36
N SER A 100 -4.59 -12.47 -31.63
CA SER A 100 -4.62 -12.65 -30.18
C SER A 100 -4.06 -11.39 -29.51
N GLU A 101 -4.68 -10.95 -28.42
CA GLU A 101 -4.14 -9.89 -27.58
C GLU A 101 -3.25 -10.51 -26.50
N GLU A 102 -2.11 -9.86 -26.22
CA GLU A 102 -1.20 -10.26 -25.15
C GLU A 102 -1.12 -9.12 -24.13
N GLU A 103 -1.28 -9.45 -22.85
CA GLU A 103 -1.10 -8.50 -21.75
C GLU A 103 0.35 -8.56 -21.26
N ILE A 104 1.08 -7.45 -21.40
CA ILE A 104 2.50 -7.37 -21.04
C ILE A 104 2.65 -6.50 -19.81
N CYS A 105 3.07 -7.10 -18.71
CA CYS A 105 3.47 -6.36 -17.50
C CYS A 105 4.84 -5.70 -17.71
N TRP A 106 4.88 -4.37 -17.72
CA TRP A 106 6.09 -3.60 -17.95
C TRP A 106 6.67 -3.01 -16.65
N GLU A 107 5.85 -2.85 -15.60
CA GLU A 107 6.33 -2.41 -14.27
C GLU A 107 5.55 -3.10 -13.14
N GLU A 108 6.26 -3.57 -12.12
CA GLU A 108 5.72 -4.18 -10.91
C GLU A 108 6.28 -3.45 -9.68
N TRP A 109 5.39 -3.05 -8.76
CA TRP A 109 5.76 -2.55 -7.44
C TRP A 109 5.36 -3.55 -6.38
N ILE A 110 6.30 -3.97 -5.55
CA ILE A 110 6.06 -4.86 -4.40
C ILE A 110 6.31 -4.04 -3.13
N ILE A 111 5.25 -3.82 -2.36
CA ILE A 111 5.32 -3.08 -1.10
C ILE A 111 5.15 -4.08 0.03
N TYR A 112 6.21 -4.30 0.81
CA TYR A 112 6.19 -5.08 2.04
C TYR A 112 5.80 -4.19 3.22
N ILE A 113 4.84 -4.65 4.02
CA ILE A 113 4.36 -3.96 5.22
C ILE A 113 4.80 -4.77 6.43
N ASN A 114 5.70 -4.21 7.24
CA ASN A 114 6.03 -4.68 8.57
C ASN A 114 5.18 -3.90 9.59
N CYS A 115 4.04 -4.46 9.98
CA CYS A 115 3.12 -3.86 10.93
C CYS A 115 3.57 -4.10 12.37
N LYS A 116 3.75 -3.01 13.12
CA LYS A 116 4.07 -2.99 14.55
C LYS A 116 2.82 -2.71 15.38
N ILE A 117 2.62 -3.49 16.43
CA ILE A 117 1.59 -3.20 17.42
C ILE A 117 2.20 -2.31 18.49
N ARG A 118 1.61 -1.12 18.65
CA ARG A 118 1.99 -0.21 19.73
C ARG A 118 1.70 -0.88 21.07
N LYS A 119 2.75 -1.24 21.80
CA LYS A 119 2.61 -1.69 23.19
C LYS A 119 2.17 -0.47 24.00
N SER A 120 0.93 -0.50 24.50
CA SER A 120 0.42 0.53 25.40
C SER A 120 1.39 0.74 26.58
N ASP A 121 1.76 1.98 26.90
CA ASP A 121 2.59 2.32 28.07
C ASP A 121 2.01 1.78 29.39
N ARG A 122 0.70 1.50 29.44
CA ARG A 122 0.06 0.78 30.57
C ARG A 122 0.74 -0.54 30.93
N GLY A 123 1.34 -1.24 29.96
CA GLY A 123 2.10 -2.45 30.24
C GLY A 123 3.33 -2.18 31.11
N LYS A 124 4.08 -1.11 30.81
CA LYS A 124 5.26 -0.67 31.58
C LYS A 124 4.91 -0.39 33.04
N TYR A 125 3.82 0.34 33.29
CA TYR A 125 3.34 0.64 34.64
C TYR A 125 2.91 -0.61 35.43
N ILE A 126 2.32 -1.62 34.78
CA ILE A 126 1.92 -2.87 35.45
C ILE A 126 3.15 -3.69 35.86
N TYR A 127 4.20 -3.74 35.02
CA TYR A 127 5.45 -4.42 35.38
C TYR A 127 6.21 -3.68 36.49
N GLU A 128 6.33 -2.35 36.42
CA GLU A 128 6.95 -1.55 37.49
C GLU A 128 6.20 -1.68 38.81
N LYS A 129 4.86 -1.61 38.81
CA LYS A 129 4.06 -1.78 40.03
C LYS A 129 4.18 -3.19 40.63
N LYS A 130 4.43 -4.21 39.80
CA LYS A 130 4.66 -5.59 40.25
C LYS A 130 6.07 -5.80 40.81
N ILE A 131 7.07 -5.08 40.29
CA ILE A 131 8.45 -5.09 40.82
C ILE A 131 8.54 -4.28 42.13
N LEU A 132 7.76 -3.21 42.27
CA LEU A 132 7.73 -2.35 43.45
C LEU A 132 6.73 -2.81 44.52
N GLY A 133 5.96 -3.88 44.26
CA GLY A 133 4.91 -4.39 45.13
C GLY A 133 5.15 -5.83 45.54
N SER A 134 6.13 -6.04 46.42
CA SER A 134 6.30 -7.27 47.20
C SER A 134 6.86 -6.88 48.57
N TYR A 135 5.96 -6.43 49.45
CA TYR A 135 6.17 -6.36 50.91
C TYR A 135 5.00 -7.07 51.57
#